data_AF-A0A177MY53-F1
#
_entry.id   AF-A0A177MY53-F1
#
_cell.length_a   1.000
_cell.length_b   1.000
_cell.length_c   1.000
_cell.angle_alpha   90.00
_cell.angle_beta   90.00
_cell.angle_gamma   90.00
#
_symmetry.space_group_name_H-M   'P 1'
#
loop_
_entity.id
_entity.type
_entity.pdbx_description
1 polymer ?
#
loop_
_entity_poly.entity_id
_entity_poly.type
_entity_poly.pdbx_seq_one_letter_code
_entity_poly.pdbx_strand_id
1 'polypeptide(L)'
;MTISQSHIDANTPLGANLIGSGVTFRTCAPEALEVHIAINNSQTKSNKIFEKSPDKLLNRGKQGDWVGFIEGIKEGDFYRFYIVGKGKEGFKRDPYARELEMDDYPSCDCIVRASNTHPWHDQAFQSI
;
A
#
# COMPACT_ATOMS: atom_id res chain seq x y z
N MET A 1 -16.35 -2.27 8.48
CA MET A 1 -16.70 -2.87 7.16
C MET A 1 -15.41 -3.22 6.43
N THR A 2 -15.40 -4.09 5.42
CA THR A 2 -14.18 -4.29 4.61
C THR A 2 -14.05 -3.22 3.53
N ILE A 3 -12.82 -2.97 3.09
CA ILE A 3 -12.51 -2.03 2.00
C ILE A 3 -13.14 -2.50 0.68
N SER A 4 -13.43 -1.54 -0.21
CA SER A 4 -13.95 -1.79 -1.55
C SER A 4 -13.10 -2.77 -2.36
N GLN A 5 -13.73 -3.53 -3.25
CA GLN A 5 -13.09 -4.38 -4.25
C GLN A 5 -13.17 -3.81 -5.67
N SER A 6 -13.60 -2.55 -5.81
CA SER A 6 -13.51 -1.84 -7.10
C SER A 6 -12.07 -1.87 -7.61
N HIS A 7 -11.89 -2.07 -8.92
CA HIS A 7 -10.57 -2.15 -9.57
C HIS A 7 -9.65 -3.30 -9.09
N ILE A 8 -10.18 -4.25 -8.33
CA ILE A 8 -9.45 -5.45 -7.94
C ILE A 8 -9.79 -6.59 -8.90
N ASP A 9 -8.76 -7.22 -9.44
CA ASP A 9 -8.85 -8.40 -10.30
C ASP A 9 -7.66 -9.35 -10.08
N ALA A 10 -7.58 -10.42 -10.87
CA ALA A 10 -6.52 -11.42 -10.75
C ALA A 10 -5.11 -10.88 -11.06
N ASN A 11 -5.02 -9.77 -11.79
CA ASN A 11 -3.78 -9.13 -12.21
C ASN A 11 -3.39 -7.94 -11.35
N THR A 12 -4.19 -7.59 -10.32
CA THR A 12 -3.85 -6.48 -9.41
C THR A 12 -2.46 -6.71 -8.81
N PRO A 13 -1.50 -5.82 -9.06
CA PRO A 13 -0.13 -5.99 -8.61
C PRO A 13 0.00 -5.89 -7.08
N LEU A 14 1.07 -6.48 -6.53
CA LEU A 14 1.44 -6.30 -5.13
C LEU A 14 1.81 -4.84 -4.83
N GLY A 15 1.67 -4.48 -3.56
CA GLY A 15 1.93 -3.19 -2.98
C GLY A 15 0.85 -2.14 -3.21
N ALA A 16 1.19 -0.87 -3.00
CA ALA A 16 0.33 0.28 -3.25
C ALA A 16 0.47 0.77 -4.71
N ASN A 17 -0.62 0.72 -5.48
CA ASN A 17 -0.65 1.12 -6.88
C ASN A 17 -1.69 2.20 -7.13
N LEU A 18 -1.23 3.40 -7.49
CA LEU A 18 -2.08 4.54 -7.82
C LEU A 18 -2.82 4.28 -9.14
N ILE A 19 -4.15 4.37 -9.10
CA ILE A 19 -5.04 4.15 -10.24
C ILE A 19 -6.19 5.16 -10.23
N GLY A 20 -6.31 5.97 -11.29
CA GLY A 20 -7.40 6.96 -11.40
C GLY A 20 -7.50 7.87 -10.17
N SER A 21 -8.60 7.76 -9.42
CA SER A 21 -8.90 8.54 -8.21
C SER A 21 -8.42 7.92 -6.89
N GLY A 22 -7.73 6.77 -6.90
CA GLY A 22 -7.36 6.08 -5.66
C GLY A 22 -6.19 5.11 -5.80
N VAL A 23 -6.09 4.19 -4.85
CA VAL A 23 -4.99 3.23 -4.74
C VAL A 23 -5.52 1.82 -4.49
N THR A 24 -5.04 0.85 -5.27
CA THR A 24 -5.17 -0.57 -4.89
C THR A 24 -4.01 -0.95 -3.98
N PHE A 25 -4.31 -1.64 -2.90
CA PHE A 25 -3.34 -2.25 -1.99
C PHE A 25 -3.44 -3.76 -2.10
N ARG A 26 -2.30 -4.44 -2.22
CA ARG A 26 -2.23 -5.89 -2.17
C ARG A 26 -0.98 -6.35 -1.43
N THR A 27 -1.09 -7.29 -0.49
CA THR A 27 0.07 -7.87 0.21
C THR A 27 -0.12 -9.35 0.48
N CYS A 28 0.97 -10.12 0.48
CA CYS A 28 0.95 -11.53 0.82
C CYS A 28 1.16 -11.70 2.32
N ALA A 29 0.16 -12.24 3.02
CA ALA A 29 0.22 -12.50 4.46
C ALA A 29 -0.71 -13.68 4.82
N PRO A 30 -0.37 -14.92 4.39
CA PRO A 30 -1.29 -16.06 4.38
C PRO A 30 -1.77 -16.46 5.79
N GLU A 31 -0.90 -16.30 6.78
CA GLU A 31 -1.14 -16.64 8.19
C GLU A 31 -1.67 -15.45 9.02
N ALA A 32 -1.85 -14.27 8.42
CA ALA A 32 -2.49 -13.16 9.10
C ALA A 32 -3.97 -13.48 9.33
N LEU A 33 -4.49 -13.04 10.47
CA LEU A 33 -5.91 -13.08 10.80
C LEU A 33 -6.62 -11.85 10.23
N GLU A 34 -5.96 -10.69 10.26
CA GLU A 34 -6.45 -9.43 9.71
C GLU A 34 -5.28 -8.65 9.10
N VAL A 35 -5.56 -7.95 8.00
CA VAL A 35 -4.66 -6.93 7.46
C VAL A 35 -5.46 -5.66 7.24
N HIS A 36 -5.08 -4.61 7.94
CA HIS A 36 -5.64 -3.28 7.75
C HIS A 36 -4.62 -2.39 7.05
N ILE A 37 -5.12 -1.41 6.30
CA ILE A 37 -4.29 -0.34 5.77
C ILE A 37 -4.45 0.91 6.65
N ALA A 38 -3.33 1.40 7.18
CA ALA A 38 -3.27 2.65 7.91
C ALA A 38 -2.65 3.69 7.00
N ILE A 39 -3.36 4.80 6.80
CA ILE A 39 -2.95 5.85 5.85
C ILE A 39 -2.85 7.16 6.60
N ASN A 40 -1.82 7.92 6.26
CA ASN A 40 -1.68 9.31 6.66
C ASN A 40 -1.63 10.17 5.39
N ASN A 41 -2.68 10.96 5.18
CA ASN A 41 -2.82 11.84 4.01
C ASN A 41 -2.05 13.17 4.18
N SER A 42 -1.26 13.32 5.24
CA SER A 42 -0.34 14.44 5.36
C SER A 42 0.87 14.18 4.47
N GLN A 43 1.14 15.10 3.56
CA GLN A 43 2.40 15.07 2.79
C GLN A 43 3.56 15.70 3.57
N THR A 44 3.30 16.22 4.78
CA THR A 44 4.35 16.74 5.66
C THR A 44 4.83 15.65 6.61
N LYS A 45 6.12 15.70 6.95
CA LYS A 45 6.75 14.72 7.84
C LYS A 45 6.34 14.86 9.32
N SER A 46 5.79 16.02 9.72
CA SER A 46 5.45 16.30 11.11
C SER A 46 4.10 15.66 11.51
N ASN A 47 4.06 15.06 12.71
CA ASN A 47 2.86 14.49 13.35
C ASN A 47 2.11 13.42 12.55
N LYS A 48 2.83 12.43 12.01
CA LYS A 48 2.19 11.26 11.41
C LYS A 48 1.61 10.36 12.49
N ILE A 49 0.29 10.28 12.53
CA ILE A 49 -0.44 9.33 13.36
C ILE A 49 -0.98 8.25 12.43
N PHE A 50 -0.67 6.99 12.76
CA PHE A 50 -1.24 5.82 12.10
C PHE A 50 -2.10 5.07 13.11
N GLU A 51 -3.26 4.63 12.67
CA GLU A 51 -4.21 3.89 13.51
C GLU A 51 -4.73 2.67 12.76
N LYS A 52 -4.92 1.56 13.49
CA LYS A 52 -5.72 0.44 12.99
C LYS A 52 -7.17 0.89 12.94
N SER A 53 -7.80 0.81 11.78
CA SER A 53 -9.23 1.11 11.62
C SER A 53 -9.99 -0.11 11.09
N PRO A 54 -11.10 -0.53 11.73
CA PRO A 54 -11.95 -1.60 11.24
C PRO A 54 -12.51 -1.36 9.83
N ASP A 55 -12.69 -0.10 9.42
CA ASP A 55 -13.18 0.27 8.08
C ASP A 55 -12.10 0.23 7.00
N LYS A 56 -10.87 -0.08 7.42
CA LYS A 56 -9.72 -0.24 6.54
C LYS A 56 -9.23 -1.69 6.48
N LEU A 57 -10.08 -2.65 6.83
CA LEU A 57 -9.81 -4.09 6.70
C LEU A 57 -9.78 -4.50 5.22
N LEU A 58 -8.66 -5.10 4.78
CA LEU A 58 -8.54 -5.67 3.44
C LEU A 58 -9.31 -6.99 3.33
N ASN A 59 -9.72 -7.34 2.12
CA ASN A 59 -10.37 -8.63 1.88
C ASN A 59 -9.32 -9.71 1.64
N ARG A 60 -9.58 -10.91 2.15
CA ARG A 60 -8.71 -12.06 1.91
C ARG A 60 -8.91 -12.57 0.48
N GLY A 61 -7.84 -12.53 -0.31
CA GLY A 61 -7.78 -13.10 -1.64
C GLY A 61 -7.64 -14.63 -1.63
N LYS A 62 -7.58 -15.21 -2.82
CA LYS A 62 -7.59 -16.68 -3.01
C LYS A 62 -6.25 -17.36 -2.67
N GLN A 63 -5.16 -16.60 -2.60
CA GLN A 63 -3.80 -17.16 -2.48
C GLN A 63 -3.12 -16.79 -1.15
N GLY A 64 -3.91 -16.43 -0.12
CA GLY A 64 -3.39 -15.93 1.14
C GLY A 64 -2.89 -14.47 1.05
N ASP A 65 -3.25 -13.79 -0.03
CA ASP A 65 -3.09 -12.36 -0.20
C ASP A 65 -4.25 -11.59 0.43
N TRP A 66 -4.00 -10.31 0.70
CA TRP A 66 -4.95 -9.35 1.25
C TRP A 66 -5.02 -8.18 0.30
N VAL A 67 -6.23 -7.80 -0.11
CA VAL A 67 -6.43 -6.86 -1.21
C VAL A 67 -7.60 -5.91 -0.99
N GLY A 68 -7.48 -4.69 -1.50
CA GLY A 68 -8.55 -3.70 -1.46
C GLY A 68 -8.21 -2.40 -2.17
N PHE A 69 -9.24 -1.62 -2.48
CA PHE A 69 -9.15 -0.32 -3.14
C PHE A 69 -9.67 0.80 -2.25
N ILE A 70 -8.89 1.89 -2.13
CA ILE A 70 -9.31 3.10 -1.43
C ILE A 70 -9.26 4.29 -2.39
N GLU A 71 -10.40 4.95 -2.53
CA GLU A 71 -10.53 6.22 -3.24
C GLU A 71 -9.99 7.40 -2.43
N GLY A 72 -9.47 8.42 -3.12
CA GLY A 72 -9.02 9.68 -2.54
C GLY A 72 -7.60 9.68 -2.01
N ILE A 73 -6.90 8.55 -2.06
CA ILE A 73 -5.47 8.43 -1.73
C ILE A 73 -4.64 8.94 -2.90
N LYS A 74 -3.63 9.75 -2.59
CA LYS A 74 -2.83 10.48 -3.57
C LYS A 74 -1.37 10.05 -3.56
N GLU A 75 -0.68 10.39 -4.62
CA GLU A 75 0.77 10.32 -4.66
C GLU A 75 1.38 11.16 -3.52
N GLY A 76 2.36 10.59 -2.83
CA GLY A 76 3.01 11.20 -1.67
C GLY A 76 2.35 10.88 -0.32
N ASP A 77 1.14 10.32 -0.29
CA ASP A 77 0.51 9.90 0.97
C ASP A 77 1.32 8.78 1.63
N PHE A 78 1.44 8.82 2.96
CA PHE A 78 2.13 7.79 3.71
C PHE A 78 1.19 6.65 4.10
N TYR A 79 1.72 5.44 4.18
CA TYR A 79 0.93 4.28 4.62
C TYR A 79 1.77 3.22 5.31
N ARG A 80 1.08 2.37 6.07
CA ARG A 80 1.58 1.11 6.62
C ARG A 80 0.48 0.05 6.60
N PHE A 81 0.87 -1.22 6.57
CA PHE A 81 -0.04 -2.31 6.93
C PHE A 81 -0.07 -2.46 8.45
N TYR A 82 -1.25 -2.62 9.03
CA TYR A 82 -1.41 -3.12 10.38
C TYR A 82 -1.84 -4.58 10.30
N ILE A 83 -0.98 -5.49 10.75
CA ILE A 83 -1.19 -6.93 10.62
C ILE A 83 -1.52 -7.52 11.98
N VAL A 84 -2.62 -8.26 12.08
CA VAL A 84 -2.95 -9.10 13.25
C VAL A 84 -2.63 -10.54 12.89
N GLY A 85 -1.72 -11.17 13.64
CA GLY A 85 -1.43 -12.60 13.54
C GLY A 85 -1.83 -13.34 14.81
N LYS A 86 -1.65 -14.67 14.81
CA LYS A 86 -2.03 -15.57 15.92
C LYS A 86 -1.37 -15.26 17.28
N GLY A 87 -0.23 -14.55 17.30
CA GLY A 87 0.49 -14.24 18.54
C GLY A 87 1.02 -12.82 18.69
N LYS A 88 0.97 -12.00 17.63
CA LYS A 88 1.38 -10.60 17.68
C LYS A 88 0.65 -9.78 16.63
N GLU A 89 0.52 -8.49 16.91
CA GLU A 89 0.02 -7.51 15.96
C GLU A 89 0.95 -6.30 15.86
N GLY A 90 0.77 -5.48 14.84
CA GLY A 90 1.42 -4.18 14.73
C GLY A 90 1.66 -3.72 13.31
N PHE A 91 2.23 -2.52 13.21
CA PHE A 91 2.54 -1.89 11.94
C PHE A 91 3.72 -2.56 11.23
N LYS A 92 3.59 -2.69 9.91
CA LYS A 92 4.57 -3.23 8.98
C LYS A 92 4.65 -2.36 7.74
N ARG A 93 5.87 -2.19 7.25
CA ARG A 93 6.12 -1.65 5.92
C ARG A 93 5.63 -2.63 4.86
N ASP A 94 5.26 -2.09 3.72
CA ASP A 94 4.98 -2.87 2.52
C ASP A 94 6.29 -3.40 1.91
N PRO A 95 6.46 -4.73 1.77
CA PRO A 95 7.63 -5.31 1.09
C PRO A 95 7.77 -4.87 -0.38
N TYR A 96 6.69 -4.39 -0.99
CA TYR A 96 6.60 -3.92 -2.38
C TYR A 96 6.45 -2.38 -2.47
N ALA A 97 6.74 -1.65 -1.39
CA ALA A 97 6.76 -0.19 -1.43
C ALA A 97 7.77 0.29 -2.48
N ARG A 98 7.33 1.18 -3.39
CA ARG A 98 8.22 1.83 -4.37
C ARG A 98 9.13 2.87 -3.74
N GLU A 99 8.66 3.50 -2.67
CA GLU A 99 9.41 4.53 -1.95
C GLU A 99 9.14 4.39 -0.44
N LEU A 100 10.20 4.62 0.33
CA LEU A 100 10.19 4.65 1.78
C LEU A 100 10.67 6.02 2.24
N GLU A 101 10.14 6.48 3.37
CA GLU A 101 10.73 7.62 4.05
C GLU A 101 12.16 7.30 4.54
N MET A 102 13.04 8.30 4.49
CA MET A 102 14.44 8.15 4.92
C MET A 102 14.67 8.28 6.43
N ASP A 103 13.90 9.12 7.12
CA ASP A 103 14.34 9.66 8.42
C ASP A 103 14.29 8.62 9.56
N ASP A 104 13.36 7.66 9.52
CA ASP A 104 13.09 6.70 10.61
C ASP A 104 13.47 5.25 10.29
N TYR A 105 14.46 5.02 9.42
CA TYR A 105 14.88 3.66 9.06
C TYR A 105 15.40 2.88 10.29
N PRO A 106 14.98 1.61 10.52
CA PRO A 106 14.20 0.74 9.64
C PRO A 106 12.67 0.76 9.86
N SER A 107 12.18 1.58 10.79
CA SER A 107 10.76 1.75 11.12
C SER A 107 10.14 2.93 10.36
N CYS A 108 10.57 3.16 9.12
CA CYS A 108 10.08 4.24 8.28
C CYS A 108 8.71 3.94 7.65
N ASP A 109 8.07 4.97 7.10
CA ASP A 109 6.80 4.84 6.40
C ASP A 109 6.98 4.48 4.93
N CYS A 110 5.96 3.84 4.34
CA CYS A 110 5.87 3.68 2.90
C CYS A 110 5.18 4.89 2.28
N ILE A 111 5.55 5.23 1.06
CA ILE A 111 4.99 6.38 0.31
C ILE A 111 4.29 5.85 -0.94
N VAL A 112 3.06 6.33 -1.19
CA VAL A 112 2.35 6.04 -2.44
C VAL A 112 3.06 6.74 -3.59
N ARG A 113 3.46 5.97 -4.61
CA ARG A 113 4.13 6.50 -5.81
C ARG A 113 3.60 5.91 -7.10
N ALA A 114 3.46 6.77 -8.11
CA ALA A 114 3.15 6.35 -9.45
C ALA A 114 4.34 5.62 -10.09
N SER A 115 4.08 4.59 -10.89
CA SER A 115 5.13 3.77 -11.52
C SER A 115 5.57 4.28 -12.89
N ASN A 116 4.80 5.18 -13.52
CA ASN A 116 4.88 5.47 -14.95
C ASN A 116 4.98 6.97 -15.26
N THR A 117 5.38 7.79 -14.29
CA THR A 117 5.47 9.25 -14.45
C THR A 117 6.86 9.74 -14.86
N HIS A 118 7.90 8.90 -14.78
CA HIS A 118 9.24 9.29 -15.19
C HIS A 118 9.33 9.39 -16.72
N PRO A 119 9.74 10.55 -17.28
CA PRO A 119 9.86 10.74 -18.72
C PRO A 119 11.18 10.12 -19.23
N TRP A 120 11.14 8.83 -19.54
CA TRP A 120 12.27 8.13 -20.15
C TRP A 120 12.59 8.71 -21.54
N HIS A 121 13.88 8.88 -21.84
CA HIS A 121 14.41 9.37 -23.11
C HIS A 121 15.28 8.32 -23.82
N ASP A 122 14.91 7.05 -23.69
CA ASP A 122 15.66 5.88 -24.14
C ASP A 122 15.15 5.28 -25.45
N GLN A 123 14.35 6.04 -26.22
CA GLN A 123 13.73 5.58 -27.47
C GLN A 123 14.76 5.09 -28.49
N ALA A 124 15.95 5.71 -28.54
CA ALA A 124 17.04 5.30 -29.42
C ALA A 124 17.81 4.04 -28.95
N PHE A 125 17.59 3.61 -27.70
CA PHE A 125 18.24 2.43 -27.11
C PHE A 125 17.34 1.20 -27.14
N GLN A 126 16.01 1.38 -27.05
CA GLN A 126 15.03 0.28 -26.97
C GLN A 126 14.84 -0.52 -28.27
N SER A 127 15.55 -0.20 -29.37
CA SER A 127 15.46 -0.93 -30.64
C SER A 127 16.54 -2.02 -30.75
N ILE A 128 16.21 -3.25 -30.32
CA ILE A 128 16.78 -4.52 -30.81
C ILE A 128 15.66 -5.56 -30.88
#